data_AF-A0A8X7V4H4-F1
#
_entry.id   AF-A0A8X7V4H4-F1
#
_cell.length_a   1.000
_cell.length_b   1.000
_cell.length_c   1.000
_cell.angle_alpha   90.00
_cell.angle_beta   90.00
_cell.angle_gamma   90.00
#
_symmetry.space_group_name_H-M   'P 1'
#
loop_
_entity.id
_entity.type
_entity.pdbx_description
1 polymer ?
#
loop_
_entity_poly.entity_id
_entity_poly.type
_entity_poly.pdbx_seq_one_letter_code
_entity_poly.pdbx_strand_id
1 'polypeptide(L)'
;MALLKCLKLYQAVQSQLVPYKGANKIVLVPAVVAVESPFPPSDKIGVTSVQREVEEILPMKTMKMDWLPYIPFDKRGRQVDRMNFQIFVMTCTQRRAALRHMKEDRVKKYEYCLPYFYQPFKEDELEQSTEVQIMFPSEPPVVCEFDWEFDELEEFVDKLIEEEALSAEQKDEFKEYVKEQVRAAKKANREAREARKKAIEEMSEETKQAFQGMKFYKFYPQPSPETPDVSGVKSPFINRYYGKAHQVL
;
A
#
# COMPACT_ATOMS: atom_id res chain seq x y z
N MET A 1 9.21 15.54 -28.96
CA MET A 1 10.11 14.52 -28.37
C MET A 1 9.24 13.44 -27.75
N ALA A 2 9.43 12.16 -28.10
CA ALA A 2 8.75 11.08 -27.40
C ALA A 2 9.40 10.93 -26.02
N LEU A 3 8.63 11.16 -24.94
CA LEU A 3 9.07 10.86 -23.57
C LEU A 3 9.46 9.38 -23.50
N LEU A 4 10.68 9.09 -23.05
CA LEU A 4 11.16 7.72 -22.89
C LEU A 4 10.34 7.04 -21.80
N LYS A 5 9.38 6.20 -22.20
CA LYS A 5 8.53 5.47 -21.25
C LYS A 5 9.31 4.34 -20.62
N CYS A 6 9.18 4.20 -19.30
CA CYS A 6 9.68 3.07 -18.54
C CYS A 6 8.54 2.10 -18.22
N LEU A 7 8.81 0.80 -18.31
CA LEU A 7 7.95 -0.27 -17.85
C LEU A 7 8.47 -0.82 -16.53
N LYS A 8 7.64 -0.87 -15.50
CA LYS A 8 8.01 -1.36 -14.17
C LYS A 8 7.19 -2.59 -13.83
N LEU A 9 7.87 -3.67 -13.45
CA LEU A 9 7.25 -4.94 -13.13
C LEU A 9 7.45 -5.26 -11.65
N TYR A 10 6.39 -5.67 -10.99
CA TYR A 10 6.48 -6.29 -9.68
C TYR A 10 5.47 -7.41 -9.54
N GLN A 11 5.80 -8.36 -8.67
CA GLN A 11 4.89 -9.46 -8.34
C GLN A 11 3.94 -9.01 -7.23
N ALA A 12 2.66 -9.27 -7.43
CA ALA A 12 1.63 -9.21 -6.41
C ALA A 12 1.13 -10.64 -6.17
N VAL A 13 0.75 -10.98 -4.94
CA VAL A 13 0.19 -12.29 -4.62
C VAL A 13 -1.17 -12.07 -3.99
N GLN A 14 -2.17 -12.83 -4.44
CA GLN A 14 -3.53 -12.74 -3.93
C GLN A 14 -4.01 -14.11 -3.48
N SER A 15 -4.50 -14.19 -2.24
CA SER A 15 -5.18 -15.39 -1.76
C SER A 15 -6.57 -15.46 -2.39
N GLN A 16 -6.88 -16.56 -3.07
CA GLN A 16 -8.14 -16.76 -3.78
C GLN A 16 -8.69 -18.15 -3.51
N LEU A 17 -10.02 -18.26 -3.34
CA LEU A 17 -10.72 -19.53 -3.30
C LEU A 17 -11.04 -19.95 -4.74
N VAL A 18 -10.45 -21.05 -5.19
CA VAL A 18 -10.64 -21.55 -6.57
C VAL A 18 -11.02 -23.03 -6.58
N PRO A 19 -11.85 -23.47 -7.54
CA PRO A 19 -12.10 -24.88 -7.75
C PRO A 19 -10.86 -25.55 -8.37
N TYR A 20 -10.35 -26.61 -7.74
CA TYR A 20 -9.23 -27.40 -8.26
C TYR A 20 -9.42 -28.88 -7.94
N LYS A 21 -9.47 -29.72 -8.98
CA LYS A 21 -9.66 -31.18 -8.88
C LYS A 21 -10.89 -31.58 -8.03
N GLY A 22 -12.02 -30.90 -8.25
CA GLY A 22 -13.30 -31.22 -7.60
C GLY A 22 -13.47 -30.70 -6.17
N ALA A 23 -12.53 -29.91 -5.65
CA ALA A 23 -12.63 -29.27 -4.34
C ALA A 23 -12.29 -27.78 -4.43
N ASN A 24 -12.91 -26.96 -3.58
CA ASN A 24 -12.53 -25.56 -3.40
C ASN A 24 -11.26 -25.48 -2.55
N LYS A 25 -10.23 -24.80 -3.05
CA LYS A 25 -8.95 -24.61 -2.37
C LYS A 25 -8.58 -23.15 -2.32
N ILE A 26 -8.06 -22.71 -1.18
CA ILE A 26 -7.41 -21.41 -1.07
C ILE A 26 -6.02 -21.53 -1.68
N VAL A 27 -5.73 -20.73 -2.70
CA VAL A 27 -4.44 -20.71 -3.38
C VAL A 27 -3.88 -19.29 -3.46
N LEU A 28 -2.57 -19.18 -3.40
CA LEU A 28 -1.87 -17.93 -3.63
C LEU A 28 -1.66 -17.76 -5.15
N VAL A 29 -2.47 -16.90 -5.77
CA VAL A 29 -2.38 -16.59 -7.19
C VAL A 29 -1.33 -15.51 -7.39
N PRO A 30 -0.20 -15.79 -8.07
CA PRO A 30 0.76 -14.76 -8.41
C PRO A 30 0.20 -13.92 -9.57
N ALA A 31 0.19 -12.61 -9.45
CA ALA A 31 -0.05 -11.68 -10.53
C ALA A 31 1.20 -10.84 -10.78
N VAL A 32 1.44 -10.45 -12.02
CA VAL A 32 2.47 -9.46 -12.36
C VAL A 32 1.80 -8.15 -12.66
N VAL A 33 2.21 -7.09 -11.98
CA VAL A 33 1.74 -5.73 -12.24
C VAL A 33 2.78 -5.02 -13.09
N ALA A 34 2.33 -4.46 -14.21
CA ALA A 34 3.15 -3.62 -15.07
C ALA A 34 2.68 -2.18 -15.05
N VAL A 35 3.61 -1.26 -14.79
CA VAL A 35 3.37 0.17 -14.75
C VAL A 35 4.14 0.83 -15.88
N GLU A 36 3.42 1.39 -16.83
CA GLU A 36 3.96 2.23 -17.90
C GLU A 36 3.95 3.68 -17.41
N SER A 37 5.14 4.26 -17.24
CA SER A 37 5.32 5.60 -16.68
C SER A 37 6.39 6.39 -17.44
N PRO A 38 6.20 7.70 -17.66
CA PRO A 38 7.23 8.57 -18.25
C PRO A 38 8.31 9.03 -17.25
N PHE A 39 8.16 8.76 -15.95
CA PHE A 39 9.11 9.13 -14.89
C PHE A 39 9.52 7.93 -14.02
N PRO A 40 10.67 8.00 -13.31
CA PRO A 40 11.13 6.91 -12.45
C PRO A 40 10.09 6.55 -11.37
N PRO A 41 10.04 5.27 -10.96
CA PRO A 41 9.07 4.80 -9.99
C PRO A 41 9.39 5.37 -8.61
N SER A 42 8.42 5.31 -7.69
CA SER A 42 8.72 5.57 -6.29
C SER A 42 9.76 4.59 -5.78
N ASP A 43 10.72 5.10 -5.03
CA ASP A 43 11.70 4.33 -4.26
C ASP A 43 11.20 4.02 -2.85
N LYS A 44 9.88 4.08 -2.64
CA LYS A 44 9.23 3.84 -1.35
C LYS A 44 8.36 2.59 -1.38
N ILE A 45 8.15 2.01 -0.21
CA ILE A 45 7.29 0.87 0.07
C ILE A 45 6.39 1.25 1.23
N GLY A 46 5.12 0.92 1.11
CA GLY A 46 4.20 0.91 2.23
C GLY A 46 4.22 -0.43 2.96
N VAL A 47 4.27 -0.42 4.28
CA VAL A 47 4.12 -1.62 5.11
C VAL A 47 2.78 -1.51 5.84
N THR A 48 1.83 -2.37 5.44
CA THR A 48 0.46 -2.39 5.95
C THR A 48 0.23 -3.68 6.73
N SER A 49 0.60 -3.70 8.01
CA SER A 49 0.36 -4.88 8.85
C SER A 49 -1.01 -4.75 9.50
N VAL A 50 -1.82 -5.81 9.46
CA VAL A 50 -3.13 -5.90 10.16
C VAL A 50 -3.00 -5.62 11.66
N GLN A 51 -1.80 -5.82 12.23
CA GLN A 51 -1.49 -5.58 13.64
C GLN A 51 -0.81 -4.23 13.93
N ARG A 52 -0.53 -3.39 12.92
CA ARG A 52 0.15 -2.10 13.13
C ARG A 52 -0.84 -0.95 12.92
N GLU A 53 -0.91 -0.06 13.90
CA GLU A 53 -1.79 1.12 13.99
C GLU A 53 -1.57 2.13 12.86
N VAL A 54 -0.36 2.20 12.30
CA VAL A 54 0.01 3.22 11.31
C VAL A 54 0.67 2.57 10.10
N GLU A 55 0.17 2.91 8.93
CA GLU A 55 0.81 2.62 7.66
C GLU A 55 2.18 3.30 7.58
N GLU A 56 3.23 2.49 7.44
CA GLU A 56 4.60 2.98 7.43
C GLU A 56 5.11 3.09 5.98
N ILE A 57 5.34 4.31 5.48
CA ILE A 57 5.97 4.53 4.17
C ILE A 57 7.49 4.63 4.35
N LEU A 58 8.21 3.62 3.87
CA LEU A 58 9.66 3.47 4.03
C LEU A 58 10.41 3.51 2.70
N PRO A 59 11.67 4.01 2.67
CA PRO A 59 12.55 3.81 1.52
C PRO A 59 12.78 2.31 1.24
N MET A 60 12.70 1.89 -0.02
CA MET A 60 12.93 0.52 -0.49
C MET A 60 14.26 -0.06 -0.01
N LYS A 61 15.30 0.78 0.05
CA LYS A 61 16.64 0.41 0.50
C LYS A 61 16.66 -0.12 1.93
N THR A 62 15.79 0.38 2.81
CA THR A 62 15.63 -0.10 4.20
C THR A 62 15.17 -1.55 4.22
N MET A 63 14.30 -1.91 3.28
CA MET A 63 13.79 -3.27 3.05
C MET A 63 14.68 -4.10 2.12
N LYS A 64 15.90 -3.65 1.78
CA LYS A 64 16.77 -4.32 0.80
C LYS A 64 16.03 -4.62 -0.51
N MET A 65 15.16 -3.72 -0.93
CA MET A 65 14.47 -3.76 -2.22
C MET A 65 15.01 -2.67 -3.13
N ASP A 66 14.99 -2.91 -4.44
CA ASP A 66 15.36 -1.90 -5.44
C ASP A 66 14.69 -2.17 -6.80
N TRP A 67 14.64 -1.16 -7.66
CA TRP A 67 14.23 -1.28 -9.05
C TRP A 67 15.44 -1.59 -9.92
N LEU A 68 15.67 -2.87 -10.20
CA LEU A 68 16.79 -3.28 -11.02
C LEU A 68 16.40 -3.36 -12.50
N PRO A 69 17.26 -2.94 -13.43
CA PRO A 69 16.99 -3.06 -14.84
C PRO A 69 16.84 -4.54 -15.23
N TYR A 70 15.84 -4.85 -16.05
CA TYR A 70 15.73 -6.17 -16.65
C TYR A 70 16.80 -6.34 -17.73
N ILE A 71 17.61 -7.39 -17.59
CA ILE A 71 18.62 -7.77 -18.58
C ILE A 71 18.10 -9.00 -19.34
N PRO A 72 17.73 -8.85 -20.63
CA PRO A 72 17.32 -9.97 -21.48
C PRO A 72 18.38 -11.08 -21.49
N PHE A 73 17.93 -12.34 -21.50
CA PHE A 73 18.82 -13.50 -21.35
C PHE A 73 19.93 -13.53 -22.41
N ASP A 74 19.62 -13.18 -23.65
CA ASP A 74 20.53 -13.06 -24.78
C ASP A 74 21.60 -11.98 -24.62
N LYS A 75 21.40 -11.05 -23.67
CA LYS A 75 22.24 -9.86 -23.46
C LYS A 75 23.07 -9.90 -22.17
N ARG A 76 22.92 -10.93 -21.33
CA ARG A 76 23.59 -11.04 -20.02
C ARG A 76 25.11 -11.17 -20.08
N GLY A 77 25.68 -11.48 -21.25
CA GLY A 77 27.14 -11.55 -21.47
C GLY A 77 27.78 -10.27 -22.02
N ARG A 78 27.01 -9.20 -22.31
CA ARG A 78 27.55 -7.93 -22.84
C ARG A 78 27.88 -6.95 -21.71
N GLN A 79 28.66 -5.90 -22.01
CA GLN A 79 28.87 -4.76 -21.10
C GLN A 79 27.52 -4.10 -20.76
N VAL A 80 26.95 -4.53 -19.64
CA VAL A 80 25.67 -4.07 -19.06
C VAL A 80 25.66 -2.55 -18.88
N ASP A 81 26.82 -1.95 -18.63
CA ASP A 81 27.00 -0.52 -18.39
C ASP A 81 26.70 0.39 -19.59
N ARG A 82 26.62 -0.16 -20.81
CA ARG A 82 26.34 0.61 -22.04
C ARG A 82 24.89 0.48 -22.53
N MET A 83 24.01 -0.15 -21.75
CA MET A 83 22.62 -0.38 -22.15
C MET A 83 21.68 0.69 -21.59
N ASN A 84 20.81 1.20 -22.46
CA ASN A 84 19.63 1.96 -22.05
C ASN A 84 18.53 0.98 -21.63
N PHE A 85 18.19 0.97 -20.34
CA PHE A 85 17.14 0.10 -19.81
C PHE A 85 15.80 0.82 -19.77
N GLN A 86 14.79 0.20 -20.35
CA GLN A 86 13.41 0.69 -20.32
C GLN A 86 12.54 -0.12 -19.36
N ILE A 87 12.93 -1.37 -19.06
CA ILE A 87 12.20 -2.28 -18.19
C ILE A 87 12.96 -2.42 -16.88
N PHE A 88 12.27 -2.25 -15.75
CA PHE A 88 12.83 -2.49 -14.43
C PHE A 88 11.92 -3.39 -13.62
N VAL A 89 12.51 -4.22 -12.78
CA VAL A 89 11.81 -5.21 -11.96
C VAL A 89 12.13 -4.92 -10.50
N MET A 90 11.09 -4.85 -9.67
CA MET A 90 11.29 -4.74 -8.23
C MET A 90 11.94 -6.02 -7.71
N THR A 91 13.09 -5.90 -7.08
CA THR A 91 13.92 -7.04 -6.70
C THR A 91 14.41 -6.92 -5.27
N CYS A 92 14.41 -8.03 -4.53
CA CYS A 92 15.11 -8.14 -3.25
C CYS A 92 16.61 -8.30 -3.49
N THR A 93 17.40 -7.35 -2.99
CA THR A 93 18.87 -7.31 -3.07
C THR A 93 19.53 -8.08 -1.93
N GLN A 94 18.76 -8.66 -1.01
CA GLN A 94 19.29 -9.47 0.09
C GLN A 94 19.75 -10.84 -0.42
N ARG A 95 20.90 -11.32 0.09
CA ARG A 95 21.41 -12.66 -0.23
C ARG A 95 20.44 -13.74 0.26
N ARG A 96 20.23 -14.79 -0.54
CA ARG A 96 19.35 -15.93 -0.19
C ARG A 96 19.63 -16.55 1.18
N ALA A 97 20.90 -16.67 1.57
CA ALA A 97 21.26 -17.21 2.89
C ALA A 97 20.74 -16.34 4.05
N ALA A 98 20.78 -15.02 3.90
CA ALA A 98 20.28 -14.09 4.92
C ALA A 98 18.74 -14.08 4.99
N LEU A 99 18.05 -14.42 3.89
CA LEU A 99 16.59 -14.58 3.90
C LEU A 99 16.13 -15.77 4.75
N ARG A 100 16.92 -16.85 4.81
CA ARG A 100 16.57 -18.08 5.57
C ARG A 100 16.65 -17.91 7.08
N HIS A 101 17.43 -16.95 7.56
CA HIS A 101 17.65 -16.69 8.99
C HIS A 101 17.07 -15.35 9.44
N MET A 102 16.04 -14.89 8.72
CA MET A 102 15.39 -13.64 9.04
C MET A 102 14.52 -13.79 10.28
N LYS A 103 14.57 -12.79 11.17
CA LYS A 103 13.68 -12.72 12.33
C LYS A 103 12.21 -12.59 11.88
N GLU A 104 11.30 -13.20 12.63
CA GLU A 104 9.88 -13.29 12.27
C GLU A 104 9.22 -11.92 12.06
N ASP A 105 9.53 -10.93 12.91
CA ASP A 105 9.07 -9.55 12.79
C ASP A 105 9.43 -8.94 11.41
N ARG A 106 10.63 -9.23 10.93
CA ARG A 106 11.11 -8.75 9.64
C ARG A 106 10.51 -9.54 8.48
N VAL A 107 10.27 -10.85 8.64
CA VAL A 107 9.55 -11.66 7.64
C VAL A 107 8.16 -11.10 7.41
N LYS A 108 7.41 -10.80 8.49
CA LYS A 108 6.08 -10.18 8.41
C LYS A 108 6.12 -8.86 7.63
N LYS A 109 7.14 -8.02 7.82
CA LYS A 109 7.28 -6.79 7.00
C LYS A 109 7.37 -7.06 5.50
N TYR A 110 7.99 -8.15 5.05
CA TYR A 110 8.03 -8.50 3.64
C TYR A 110 6.70 -9.09 3.13
N GLU A 111 5.95 -9.79 3.99
CA GLU A 111 4.61 -10.30 3.65
C GLU A 111 3.61 -9.16 3.41
N TYR A 112 3.74 -8.07 4.17
CA TYR A 112 2.84 -6.91 4.13
C TYR A 112 3.38 -5.69 3.37
N CYS A 113 4.53 -5.82 2.69
CA CYS A 113 5.09 -4.72 1.92
C CYS A 113 4.43 -4.58 0.55
N LEU A 114 4.06 -3.36 0.20
CA LEU A 114 3.47 -3.01 -1.09
C LEU A 114 4.27 -1.87 -1.73
N PRO A 115 4.56 -1.91 -3.04
CA PRO A 115 5.16 -0.77 -3.72
C PRO A 115 4.29 0.46 -3.53
N TYR A 116 4.89 1.54 -3.05
CA TYR A 116 4.18 2.80 -2.82
C TYR A 116 4.10 3.60 -4.12
N PHE A 117 2.98 4.27 -4.33
CA PHE A 117 2.81 5.24 -5.41
C PHE A 117 1.95 6.39 -4.92
N TYR A 118 2.51 7.60 -4.95
CA TYR A 118 1.75 8.80 -4.64
C TYR A 118 1.10 9.33 -5.91
N GLN A 119 -0.23 9.33 -5.95
CA GLN A 119 -1.01 9.90 -7.04
C GLN A 119 -1.65 11.22 -6.57
N PRO A 120 -1.03 12.39 -6.83
CA PRO A 120 -1.50 13.67 -6.27
C PRO A 120 -2.93 14.04 -6.70
N PHE A 121 -3.42 13.53 -7.84
CA PHE A 121 -4.77 13.79 -8.35
C PHE A 121 -5.86 12.93 -7.73
N LYS A 122 -5.50 11.94 -6.92
CA LYS A 122 -6.45 11.15 -6.15
C LYS A 122 -6.40 11.64 -4.72
N GLU A 123 -7.57 11.82 -4.13
CA GLU A 123 -7.61 12.05 -2.69
C GLU A 123 -7.20 10.77 -1.97
N ASP A 124 -6.31 10.92 -0.99
CA ASP A 124 -5.93 9.82 -0.13
C ASP A 124 -7.14 9.46 0.77
N GLU A 125 -7.44 8.18 0.93
CA GLU A 125 -8.49 7.70 1.83
C GLU A 125 -8.24 8.20 3.26
N LEU A 126 -6.98 8.31 3.68
CA LEU A 126 -6.60 8.86 4.98
C LEU A 126 -6.90 10.35 5.09
N GLU A 127 -6.79 11.11 4.00
CA GLU A 127 -7.16 12.54 3.97
C GLU A 127 -8.67 12.75 4.08
N GLN A 128 -9.48 11.71 3.79
CA GLN A 128 -10.93 11.71 3.95
C GLN A 128 -11.37 11.08 5.27
N SER A 129 -10.53 10.26 5.91
CA SER A 129 -10.88 9.54 7.13
C SER A 129 -11.39 10.48 8.23
N THR A 130 -12.52 10.08 8.80
CA THR A 130 -13.16 10.68 9.98
C THR A 130 -12.93 9.88 11.26
N GLU A 131 -12.23 8.75 11.13
CA GLU A 131 -11.89 7.86 12.22
C GLU A 131 -10.54 8.27 12.82
N VAL A 132 -10.51 8.42 14.14
CA VAL A 132 -9.28 8.46 14.94
C VAL A 132 -9.14 7.18 15.74
N GLN A 133 -7.96 6.58 15.67
CA GLN A 133 -7.58 5.55 16.63
C GLN A 133 -7.13 6.22 17.93
N ILE A 134 -7.79 5.87 19.03
CA ILE A 134 -7.56 6.41 20.37
C ILE A 134 -6.77 5.37 21.17
N MET A 135 -5.63 5.78 21.72
CA MET A 135 -4.86 5.02 22.69
C MET A 135 -4.73 5.84 23.98
N PHE A 136 -5.72 5.71 24.86
CA PHE A 136 -5.75 6.45 26.11
C PHE A 136 -4.88 5.76 27.17
N PRO A 137 -3.95 6.47 27.82
CA PRO A 137 -2.96 5.88 28.73
C PRO A 137 -3.53 5.64 30.14
N SER A 138 -4.60 4.85 30.24
CA SER A 138 -5.14 4.33 31.51
C SER A 138 -4.50 3.00 31.92
N GLU A 139 -4.84 2.50 33.12
CA GLU A 139 -4.47 1.15 33.57
C GLU A 139 -5.74 0.29 33.74
N PRO A 140 -6.04 -0.64 32.82
CA PRO A 140 -5.36 -0.93 31.55
C PRO A 140 -5.60 0.15 30.47
N PRO A 141 -4.74 0.26 29.43
CA PRO A 141 -4.92 1.25 28.36
C PRO A 141 -6.21 1.01 27.56
N VAL A 142 -6.96 2.06 27.28
CA VAL A 142 -8.12 1.98 26.39
C VAL A 142 -7.65 2.17 24.96
N VAL A 143 -7.93 1.18 24.11
CA VAL A 143 -7.66 1.22 22.68
C VAL A 143 -8.97 1.07 21.93
N CYS A 144 -9.39 2.11 21.21
CA CYS A 144 -10.65 2.14 20.49
C CYS A 144 -10.57 3.03 19.25
N GLU A 145 -11.56 2.95 18.38
CA GLU A 145 -11.71 3.80 17.19
C GLU A 145 -12.91 4.72 17.43
N PHE A 146 -12.76 6.00 17.12
CA PHE A 146 -13.82 7.01 17.24
C PHE A 146 -13.96 7.76 15.92
N ASP A 147 -15.16 7.74 15.35
CA ASP A 147 -15.49 8.48 14.14
C ASP A 147 -16.20 9.80 14.49
N TRP A 148 -15.56 10.95 14.23
CA TRP A 148 -16.16 12.23 14.60
C TRP A 148 -17.34 12.69 13.72
N GLU A 149 -17.66 11.99 12.64
CA GLU A 149 -18.81 12.21 11.76
C GLU A 149 -19.99 11.30 12.13
N PHE A 150 -19.71 10.05 12.52
CA PHE A 150 -20.75 9.04 12.81
C PHE A 150 -20.97 8.77 14.29
N ASP A 151 -19.97 8.98 15.16
CA ASP A 151 -20.09 8.75 16.59
C ASP A 151 -20.43 10.03 17.35
N GLU A 152 -21.42 9.92 18.25
CA GLU A 152 -21.66 10.93 19.26
C GLU A 152 -20.75 10.69 20.47
N LEU A 153 -19.90 11.67 20.81
CA LEU A 153 -18.88 11.54 21.87
C LEU A 153 -19.47 11.10 23.22
N GLU A 154 -20.66 11.60 23.58
CA GLU A 154 -21.28 11.23 24.86
C GLU A 154 -21.71 9.76 24.87
N GLU A 155 -22.45 9.33 23.85
CA GLU A 155 -22.90 7.94 23.70
C GLU A 155 -21.71 6.96 23.57
N PHE A 156 -20.66 7.36 22.87
CA PHE A 156 -19.45 6.57 22.70
C PHE A 156 -18.76 6.31 24.04
N VAL A 157 -18.59 7.36 24.86
CA VAL A 157 -17.94 7.25 26.17
C VAL A 157 -18.80 6.47 27.15
N ASP A 158 -20.12 6.68 27.13
CA ASP A 158 -21.05 5.94 27.99
C ASP A 158 -21.01 4.44 27.69
N LYS A 159 -20.98 4.03 26.41
CA LYS A 159 -20.80 2.62 26.03
C LYS A 159 -19.49 2.02 26.57
N LEU A 160 -18.37 2.76 26.49
CA LEU A 160 -17.10 2.28 27.03
C LEU A 160 -17.12 2.10 28.55
N ILE A 161 -17.91 2.92 29.27
CA ILE A 161 -18.11 2.77 30.72
C ILE A 161 -19.02 1.57 31.03
N GLU A 162 -20.10 1.40 30.27
CA GLU A 162 -21.02 0.25 30.39
C GLU A 162 -20.30 -1.09 30.14
N GLU A 163 -19.35 -1.10 29.20
CA GLU A 163 -18.52 -2.26 28.88
C GLU A 163 -17.34 -2.46 29.85
N GLU A 164 -17.25 -1.66 30.91
CA GLU A 164 -16.16 -1.66 31.90
C GLU A 164 -14.75 -1.44 31.28
N ALA A 165 -14.69 -0.91 30.05
CA ALA A 165 -13.45 -0.58 29.36
C ALA A 165 -12.85 0.74 29.87
N LEU A 166 -13.68 1.69 30.29
CA LEU A 166 -13.27 2.99 30.84
C LEU A 166 -13.89 3.22 32.22
N SER A 167 -13.10 3.70 33.18
CA SER A 167 -13.62 4.11 34.49
C SER A 167 -14.49 5.37 34.38
N ALA A 168 -15.63 5.40 35.06
CA ALA A 168 -16.49 6.58 35.14
C ALA A 168 -15.78 7.81 35.71
N GLU A 169 -14.76 7.62 36.56
CA GLU A 169 -13.95 8.71 37.11
C GLU A 169 -13.06 9.38 36.05
N GLN A 170 -12.69 8.64 35.01
CA GLN A 170 -11.84 9.10 33.91
C GLN A 170 -12.65 9.65 32.72
N LYS A 171 -13.99 9.69 32.83
CA LYS A 171 -14.91 10.09 31.77
C LYS A 171 -14.54 11.43 31.14
N ASP A 172 -14.33 12.46 31.97
CA ASP A 172 -14.05 13.81 31.49
C ASP A 172 -12.64 13.93 30.89
N GLU A 173 -11.65 13.25 31.49
CA GLU A 173 -10.27 13.21 30.99
C GLU A 173 -10.21 12.53 29.62
N PHE A 174 -10.88 11.38 29.47
CA PHE A 174 -10.96 10.65 28.21
C PHE A 174 -11.66 11.47 27.13
N LYS A 175 -12.75 12.16 27.45
CA LYS A 175 -13.43 13.06 26.50
C LYS A 175 -12.53 14.17 25.98
N GLU A 176 -11.78 14.83 26.87
CA GLU A 176 -10.82 15.85 26.44
C GLU A 176 -9.71 15.25 25.59
N TYR A 177 -9.20 14.07 25.96
CA TYR A 177 -8.23 13.34 25.15
C TYR A 177 -8.74 13.05 23.74
N VAL A 178 -9.96 12.51 23.60
CA VAL A 178 -10.58 12.24 22.29
C VAL A 178 -10.73 13.54 21.49
N LYS A 179 -11.18 14.64 22.11
CA LYS A 179 -11.27 15.94 21.43
C LYS A 179 -9.91 16.44 20.95
N GLU A 180 -8.84 16.26 21.72
CA GLU A 180 -7.48 16.62 21.31
C GLU A 180 -7.01 15.78 20.12
N GLN A 181 -7.22 14.46 20.15
CA GLN A 181 -6.89 13.57 19.04
C GLN A 181 -7.66 13.93 17.77
N VAL A 182 -8.98 14.17 17.88
CA VAL A 182 -9.82 14.63 16.76
C VAL A 182 -9.33 15.96 16.20
N ARG A 183 -8.95 16.93 17.06
CA ARG A 183 -8.40 18.22 16.61
C ARG A 183 -7.07 18.05 15.88
N ALA A 184 -6.19 17.19 16.40
CA ALA A 184 -4.91 16.88 15.78
C ALA A 184 -5.09 16.21 14.41
N ALA A 185 -5.98 15.21 14.31
CA ALA A 185 -6.32 14.54 13.07
C ALA A 185 -6.94 15.49 12.04
N LYS A 186 -7.91 16.32 12.43
CA LYS A 186 -8.50 17.35 11.54
C LYS A 186 -7.44 18.34 11.03
N LYS A 187 -6.50 18.74 11.88
CA LYS A 187 -5.39 19.61 11.50
C LYS A 187 -4.46 18.92 10.49
N ALA A 188 -4.07 17.67 10.77
CA ALA A 188 -3.22 16.88 9.87
C ALA A 188 -3.90 16.67 8.50
N ASN A 189 -5.20 16.33 8.48
CA ASN A 189 -5.98 16.17 7.26
C ASN A 189 -6.03 17.46 6.45
N ARG A 190 -6.22 18.62 7.10
CA ARG A 190 -6.18 19.92 6.42
C ARG A 190 -4.80 20.21 5.83
N GLU A 191 -3.73 20.02 6.60
CA GLU A 191 -2.36 20.26 6.15
C GLU A 191 -1.98 19.34 4.97
N ALA A 192 -2.40 18.07 5.01
CA ALA A 192 -2.21 17.13 3.91
C ALA A 192 -2.94 17.57 2.63
N ARG A 193 -4.22 17.98 2.75
CA ARG A 193 -5.00 18.51 1.62
C ARG A 193 -4.38 19.78 1.03
N GLU A 194 -3.92 20.70 1.88
CA GLU A 194 -3.24 21.93 1.45
C GLU A 194 -1.90 21.63 0.77
N ALA A 195 -1.10 20.73 1.33
CA ALA A 195 0.17 20.30 0.73
C ALA A 195 -0.05 19.63 -0.64
N ARG A 196 -1.07 18.77 -0.75
CA ARG A 196 -1.48 18.14 -2.02
C ARG A 196 -1.90 19.20 -3.05
N LYS A 197 -2.76 20.14 -2.66
CA LYS A 197 -3.20 21.24 -3.54
C LYS A 197 -2.02 22.07 -4.03
N LYS A 198 -1.12 22.46 -3.12
CA LYS A 198 0.10 23.18 -3.44
C LYS A 198 1.00 22.39 -4.39
N ALA A 199 1.19 21.08 -4.15
CA ALA A 199 1.97 20.23 -5.05
C ALA A 199 1.37 20.17 -6.47
N ILE A 200 0.03 20.11 -6.60
CA ILE A 200 -0.64 20.15 -7.90
C ILE A 200 -0.48 21.53 -8.57
N GLU A 201 -0.54 22.62 -7.81
CA GLU A 201 -0.38 23.98 -8.34
C GLU A 201 1.05 24.21 -8.84
N GLU A 202 2.06 23.75 -8.09
CA GLU A 202 3.49 23.88 -8.45
C GLU A 202 3.93 22.89 -9.55
N MET A 203 3.15 21.84 -9.81
CA MET A 203 3.44 20.88 -10.87
C MET A 203 3.32 21.48 -12.28
N SER A 204 4.34 21.23 -13.11
CA SER A 204 4.30 21.59 -14.53
C SER A 204 3.22 20.82 -15.29
N GLU A 205 2.65 21.42 -16.33
CA GLU A 205 1.61 20.79 -17.15
C GLU A 205 2.09 19.46 -17.77
N GLU A 206 3.35 19.39 -18.17
CA GLU A 206 3.97 18.14 -18.65
C GLU A 206 3.94 17.04 -17.58
N THR A 207 4.19 17.38 -16.32
CA THR A 207 4.12 16.44 -15.19
C THR A 207 2.68 15.99 -14.93
N LYS A 208 1.71 16.92 -15.02
CA LYS A 208 0.28 16.59 -14.87
C LYS A 208 -0.17 15.58 -15.94
N GLN A 209 0.18 15.85 -17.20
CA GLN A 209 -0.10 14.96 -18.33
C GLN A 209 0.61 13.62 -18.17
N ALA A 210 1.84 13.62 -17.65
CA ALA A 210 2.59 12.40 -17.37
C ALA A 210 1.88 11.48 -16.36
N PHE A 211 1.38 12.02 -15.24
CA PHE A 211 0.60 11.26 -14.25
C PHE A 211 -0.71 10.72 -14.82
N GLN A 212 -1.43 11.52 -15.62
CA GLN A 212 -2.68 11.10 -16.26
C GLN A 212 -2.45 10.07 -17.37
N GLY A 213 -1.30 10.13 -18.04
CA GLY A 213 -0.90 9.22 -19.11
C GLY A 213 -0.38 7.86 -18.65
N MET A 214 -0.18 7.67 -17.34
CA MET A 214 0.29 6.39 -16.79
C MET A 214 -0.71 5.26 -17.08
N LYS A 215 -0.20 4.07 -17.41
CA LYS A 215 -1.02 2.88 -17.60
C LYS A 215 -0.58 1.76 -16.67
N PHE A 216 -1.57 1.06 -16.15
CA PHE A 216 -1.39 -0.03 -15.21
C PHE A 216 -2.01 -1.28 -15.81
N TYR A 217 -1.22 -2.34 -15.91
CA TYR A 217 -1.64 -3.63 -16.43
C TYR A 217 -1.44 -4.67 -15.35
N LYS A 218 -2.34 -5.63 -15.26
CA LYS A 218 -2.23 -6.73 -14.30
C LYS A 218 -2.39 -8.06 -15.02
N PHE A 219 -1.34 -8.87 -14.97
CA PHE A 219 -1.23 -10.14 -15.66
C PHE A 219 -1.42 -11.28 -14.67
N TYR A 220 -2.42 -12.12 -14.91
CA TYR A 220 -2.63 -13.38 -14.21
C TYR A 220 -2.00 -14.53 -14.99
N PRO A 221 -1.65 -15.64 -14.31
CA PRO A 221 -1.14 -16.81 -14.97
C PRO A 221 -2.20 -17.36 -15.94
N GLN A 222 -1.73 -17.84 -17.08
CA GLN A 222 -2.57 -18.58 -18.00
C GLN A 222 -2.92 -19.94 -17.38
N PRO A 223 -4.16 -20.42 -17.55
CA PRO A 223 -4.55 -21.73 -17.07
C PRO A 223 -3.71 -22.81 -17.75
N SER A 224 -3.31 -23.83 -16.99
CA SER A 224 -2.62 -25.00 -17.49
C SER A 224 -3.22 -26.24 -16.82
N PRO A 225 -3.06 -27.46 -17.39
CA PRO A 225 -3.57 -28.68 -16.78
C PRO A 225 -3.06 -28.92 -15.34
N GLU A 226 -1.92 -28.34 -14.99
CA GLU A 226 -1.29 -28.51 -13.66
C GLU A 226 -1.71 -27.42 -12.66
N THR A 227 -2.28 -26.31 -13.11
CA THR A 227 -2.63 -25.16 -12.26
C THR A 227 -4.15 -24.96 -12.17
N PRO A 228 -4.68 -24.44 -11.05
CA PRO A 228 -6.09 -24.05 -10.97
C PRO A 228 -6.47 -23.01 -12.01
N ASP A 229 -7.71 -23.07 -12.50
CA ASP A 229 -8.26 -21.98 -13.30
C ASP A 229 -8.56 -20.78 -12.40
N VAL A 230 -7.96 -19.65 -12.74
CA VAL A 230 -8.10 -18.38 -12.02
C VAL A 230 -8.95 -17.36 -12.80
N SER A 231 -9.53 -17.75 -13.94
CA SER A 231 -10.34 -16.88 -14.80
C SER A 231 -11.47 -16.16 -14.04
N GLY A 232 -12.16 -16.88 -13.15
CA GLY A 232 -13.27 -16.36 -12.34
C GLY A 232 -12.87 -15.47 -11.15
N VAL A 233 -11.58 -15.39 -10.81
CA VAL A 233 -11.08 -14.62 -9.65
C VAL A 233 -10.17 -13.46 -10.06
N LYS A 234 -10.08 -13.15 -11.37
CA LYS A 234 -9.29 -12.02 -11.86
C LYS A 234 -9.90 -10.69 -11.40
N SER A 235 -9.19 -9.97 -10.54
CA SER A 235 -9.55 -8.62 -10.10
C SER A 235 -8.63 -7.54 -10.70
N PRO A 236 -9.17 -6.38 -11.15
CA PRO A 236 -8.36 -5.25 -11.56
C PRO A 236 -7.69 -4.53 -10.38
N PHE A 237 -8.13 -4.74 -9.14
CA PHE A 237 -7.52 -4.10 -7.97
C PHE A 237 -6.06 -4.55 -7.80
N ILE A 238 -5.14 -3.58 -7.73
CA ILE A 238 -3.71 -3.79 -7.59
C ILE A 238 -3.34 -3.75 -6.10
N ASN A 239 -3.44 -2.57 -5.50
CA ASN A 239 -3.29 -2.26 -4.08
C ASN A 239 -3.85 -0.86 -3.82
N ARG A 240 -3.85 -0.39 -2.57
CA ARG A 240 -4.41 0.91 -2.21
C ARG A 240 -3.72 2.12 -2.88
N TYR A 241 -2.41 2.07 -3.12
CA TYR A 241 -1.67 3.17 -3.73
C TYR A 241 -1.89 3.29 -5.25
N TYR A 242 -1.95 2.15 -5.94
CA TYR A 242 -2.15 2.10 -7.39
C TYR A 242 -3.63 2.09 -7.78
N GLY A 243 -4.52 1.64 -6.88
CA GLY A 243 -5.93 1.44 -7.13
C GLY A 243 -6.18 0.28 -8.11
N LYS A 244 -6.82 0.55 -9.25
CA LYS A 244 -7.21 -0.45 -10.24
C LYS A 244 -6.31 -0.39 -11.49
N ALA A 245 -6.01 -1.56 -12.05
CA ALA A 245 -5.40 -1.71 -13.36
C ALA A 245 -6.35 -1.18 -14.44
N HIS A 246 -5.78 -0.57 -15.48
CA HIS A 246 -6.51 -0.18 -16.68
C HIS A 246 -6.89 -1.39 -17.53
N GLN A 247 -6.06 -2.44 -17.50
CA GLN A 247 -6.31 -3.69 -18.20
C GLN A 247 -5.86 -4.88 -17.38
N VAL A 248 -6.69 -5.93 -17.37
CA VAL A 248 -6.39 -7.22 -16.76
C VAL A 248 -6.19 -8.24 -17.88
N LEU A 249 -5.08 -8.97 -17.83
CA LEU A 249 -4.62 -9.92 -18.84
C LEU A 249 -4.47 -11.30 -18.21
#